data_AF-A0A8T3NU26-F1
#
_entry.id   AF-A0A8T3NU26-F1
#
_cell.length_a   1.000
_cell.length_b   1.000
_cell.length_c   1.000
_cell.angle_alpha   90.00
_cell.angle_beta   90.00
_cell.angle_gamma   90.00
#
_symmetry.space_group_name_H-M   'P 1'
#
loop_
_entity.id
_entity.type
_entity.pdbx_description
1 polymer ?
#
loop_
_entity_poly.entity_id
_entity_poly.type
_entity_poly.pdbx_seq_one_letter_code
_entity_poly.pdbx_strand_id
1 'polypeptide(L)' 'MLPNYLIIGASRCGTTWMANNIKFHPDVYMPSRKELHFFDTDYDKGWDYYEGFFPDEKCARYI' A
#
# COMPACT_ATOMS: atom_id res chain seq x y z
N MET A 1 4.84 -8.18 8.10
CA MET A 1 5.19 -8.46 6.68
C MET A 1 5.16 -7.13 5.91
N LEU A 2 6.06 -6.93 4.95
CA LEU A 2 6.19 -5.68 4.20
C LEU A 2 5.64 -5.80 2.77
N PRO A 3 5.18 -4.69 2.15
CA PRO A 3 4.76 -4.71 0.75
C PRO A 3 5.95 -4.95 -0.19
N ASN A 4 5.68 -5.58 -1.32
CA ASN A 4 6.67 -5.88 -2.36
C ASN A 4 6.69 -4.83 -3.49
N TYR A 5 5.69 -3.96 -3.55
CA TYR A 5 5.62 -2.84 -4.46
C TYR A 5 5.03 -1.63 -3.75
N LEU A 6 5.40 -0.43 -4.21
CA LEU A 6 4.97 0.82 -3.61
C LEU A 6 4.62 1.85 -4.69
N ILE A 7 3.37 2.30 -4.71
CA ILE A 7 2.95 3.45 -5.53
C ILE A 7 3.32 4.76 -4.82
N ILE A 8 4.52 5.30 -5.09
CA ILE A 8 5.04 6.56 -4.51
C ILE A 8 4.62 7.84 -5.27
N GLY A 9 3.71 7.74 -6.24
CA GLY A 9 3.41 8.83 -7.19
C GLY A 9 3.03 10.18 -6.56
N ALA A 10 3.02 11.25 -7.36
CA ALA A 10 2.64 12.59 -6.92
C ALA A 10 1.12 12.86 -7.03
N SER A 11 0.61 13.84 -6.29
CA SER A 11 -0.80 14.25 -6.44
C SER A 11 -1.11 14.57 -7.91
N ARG A 12 -2.27 14.10 -8.41
CA ARG A 12 -2.76 14.28 -9.79
C ARG A 12 -2.01 13.53 -10.90
N CYS A 13 -1.11 12.59 -10.61
CA CYS A 13 -0.49 11.73 -11.65
C CYS A 13 -1.31 10.47 -12.01
N GLY A 14 -2.56 10.36 -11.56
CA GLY A 14 -3.44 9.24 -11.92
C GLY A 14 -3.28 7.98 -11.05
N THR A 15 -2.62 8.07 -9.89
CA THR A 15 -2.46 6.94 -8.94
C THR A 15 -3.80 6.31 -8.55
N THR A 16 -4.87 7.09 -8.40
CA THR A 16 -6.22 6.58 -8.10
C THR A 16 -6.78 5.71 -9.23
N TRP A 17 -6.57 6.09 -10.49
CA TRP A 17 -7.03 5.31 -11.64
C TRP A 17 -6.23 4.01 -11.72
N MET A 18 -4.90 4.07 -11.57
CA MET A 18 -4.04 2.89 -11.57
C MET A 18 -4.43 1.90 -10.47
N ALA A 19 -4.58 2.39 -9.23
CA ALA A 19 -5.02 1.57 -8.09
C ALA A 19 -6.38 0.90 -8.36
N ASN A 20 -7.33 1.63 -8.95
CA ASN A 20 -8.66 1.10 -9.28
C ASN A 20 -8.65 0.01 -10.35
N ASN A 21 -7.71 0.03 -11.29
CA ASN A 21 -7.58 -1.04 -12.30
C ASN A 21 -6.92 -2.28 -11.70
N ILE A 22 -5.89 -2.08 -10.88
CA ILE A 22 -5.05 -3.15 -10.36
C ILE A 22 -5.71 -3.89 -9.19
N LYS A 23 -6.57 -3.23 -8.39
CA LYS A 23 -7.23 -3.84 -7.22
C LYS A 23 -8.08 -5.08 -7.52
N PHE A 24 -8.48 -5.30 -8.77
CA PHE A 24 -9.30 -6.45 -9.19
C PHE A 24 -8.45 -7.64 -9.63
N HIS A 25 -7.13 -7.49 -9.70
CA HIS A 25 -6.25 -8.57 -10.10
C HIS A 25 -6.18 -9.62 -8.97
N PRO A 26 -6.38 -10.92 -9.25
CA PRO A 26 -6.44 -11.98 -8.24
C PRO A 26 -5.14 -12.14 -7.44
N ASP A 27 -4.02 -11.73 -8.03
CA ASP A 27 -2.70 -11.73 -7.39
C ASP A 27 -2.30 -10.38 -6.79
N VAL A 28 -3.22 -9.41 -6.66
CA VAL A 28 -2.91 -8.13 -6.02
C VAL A 28 -3.80 -7.93 -4.83
N TYR A 29 -3.17 -7.53 -3.73
CA TYR A 29 -3.88 -7.10 -2.54
C TYR A 29 -3.53 -5.64 -2.27
N MET A 30 -4.53 -4.83 -1.91
CA MET A 30 -4.33 -3.45 -1.46
C MET A 30 -4.84 -3.29 -0.03
N PRO A 31 -4.17 -2.48 0.81
CA PRO A 31 -4.64 -2.23 2.15
C PRO A 31 -5.98 -1.46 2.10
N SER A 32 -6.80 -1.63 3.13
CA SER A 32 -8.08 -0.90 3.24
C SER A 32 -7.88 0.63 3.24
N ARG A 33 -6.73 1.09 3.73
CA ARG A 33 -6.30 2.49 3.70
C ARG A 33 -5.44 2.74 2.47
N LYS A 34 -5.95 3.54 1.53
CA LYS A 34 -5.31 3.87 0.25
C LYS A 34 -3.96 4.60 0.40
N GLU A 35 -3.88 5.57 1.31
CA GLU A 35 -2.67 6.38 1.51
C GLU A 35 -2.24 6.26 2.98
N LEU A 36 -1.16 5.50 3.19
CA LEU A 36 -0.63 5.19 4.52
C LEU A 36 0.20 6.34 5.11
N HIS A 37 0.77 7.20 4.26
CA HIS A 37 1.66 8.30 4.64
C HIS A 37 2.82 7.90 5.57
N PHE A 38 3.20 6.61 5.58
CA PHE A 38 4.28 6.11 6.44
C PHE A 38 5.62 6.77 6.14
N PHE A 39 5.98 6.93 4.87
CA PHE A 39 7.25 7.54 4.47
C PHE A 39 7.21 9.09 4.41
N ASP A 40 6.13 9.71 4.86
CA ASP A 40 5.94 11.17 4.88
C ASP A 40 5.70 11.66 6.31
N THR A 41 4.50 11.47 6.84
CA THR A 41 4.09 12.03 8.14
C THR A 41 4.18 11.05 9.30
N ASP A 42 4.17 9.74 9.01
CA ASP A 42 3.98 8.68 10.01
C ASP A 42 5.27 7.86 10.26
N TYR A 43 6.42 8.31 9.77
CA TYR A 43 7.68 7.55 9.83
C TYR A 43 8.12 7.28 11.28
N ASP A 44 7.87 8.25 12.18
CA ASP A 44 8.23 8.17 13.60
C ASP A 44 7.47 7.09 14.37
N LYS A 45 6.37 6.56 13.81
CA LYS A 45 5.57 5.50 14.43
C LYS A 45 6.23 4.12 14.34
N GLY A 46 7.30 3.99 13.55
CA GLY A 46 8.11 2.79 13.44
C GLY A 46 7.49 1.69 12.57
N TRP A 47 8.27 0.64 12.34
CA TRP A 47 7.93 -0.46 11.45
C TRP A 47 6.73 -1.28 11.93
N ASP A 48 6.57 -1.49 13.24
CA ASP A 48 5.43 -2.24 13.79
C ASP A 48 4.09 -1.60 13.42
N TYR A 49 4.02 -0.27 13.42
CA TYR A 49 2.84 0.48 12.97
C TYR A 49 2.58 0.25 11.47
N TYR A 50 3.64 0.25 10.65
CA TYR A 50 3.52 0.01 9.22
C TYR A 50 3.08 -1.42 8.90
N GLU A 51 3.67 -2.41 9.56
CA GLU A 51 3.34 -3.82 9.37
C GLU A 51 1.90 -4.15 9.77
N GLY A 52 1.32 -3.42 10.73
CA GLY A 52 -0.07 -3.57 11.13
C GLY A 52 -1.09 -3.35 10.01
N PHE A 53 -0.71 -2.68 8.92
CA PHE A 53 -1.57 -2.50 7.74
C PHE A 53 -1.60 -3.71 6.79
N PHE A 54 -0.76 -4.75 7.02
CA PHE A 54 -0.57 -5.89 6.12
C PHE A 54 -0.73 -7.26 6.84
N PRO A 55 -1.96 -7.67 7.24
CA PRO A 55 -2.18 -8.77 8.19
C PRO A 55 -2.26 -10.21 7.64
N ASP A 56 -2.24 -10.48 6.33
CA ASP A 56 -2.58 -11.82 5.77
C ASP A 56 -1.44 -12.45 4.92
N GLU A 57 -1.34 -13.78 4.78
CA GLU A 57 -0.28 -14.45 4.00
C GLU A 57 -0.50 -14.39 2.47
N LYS A 58 -1.75 -14.19 2.00
CA LYS A 58 -2.00 -13.87 0.58
C LYS A 58 -1.51 -12.45 0.20
N CYS A 59 -0.99 -11.69 1.18
CA CYS A 59 -0.48 -10.33 1.07
C CYS A 59 0.95 -10.18 0.55
N ALA A 60 1.62 -11.25 0.09
CA ALA A 60 2.96 -11.12 -0.46
C ALA A 60 3.04 -10.32 -1.78
N ARG A 61 1.90 -9.78 -2.27
CA ARG A 61 1.74 -9.07 -3.54
C ARG A 61 0.95 -7.77 -3.40
N TYR A 62 1.45 -6.88 -2.55
CA TYR A 62 0.89 -5.53 -2.40
C TYR A 62 1.55 -4.57 -3.37
N ILE A 63 0.70 -3.92 -4.16
CA ILE A 63 1.06 -2.81 -5.05
C ILE A 63 0.70 -1.49 -4.37
#